data_AF-A0A2N2STJ8-F1
#
_entry.id   AF-A0A2N2STJ8-F1
#
_cell.length_a   1.000
_cell.length_b   1.000
_cell.length_c   1.000
_cell.angle_alpha   90.00
_cell.angle_beta   90.00
_cell.angle_gamma   90.00
#
_symmetry.space_group_name_H-M   'P 1'
#
loop_
_entity.id
_entity.type
_entity.pdbx_description
1 polymer ?
#
loop_
_entity_poly.entity_id
_entity_poly.type
_entity_poly.pdbx_seq_one_letter_code
_entity_poly.pdbx_strand_id
1 'polypeptide(L)'
;MSWIQKLYETYEQCQGHEPEGSEPLLPISHTYQQAHVEVTLDAQGTFKSAQFIGKQETVIPATEESAGRTNACAPHPLCDKVQYCAADYSEWGGKKTPFYTDYKNKKGEMVKGYETLLSSWCASPHRHPKAEAVLAYVR
;
A
#
# COMPACT_ATOMS: atom_id res chain seq x y z
N MET A 1 31.36 2.90 -13.81
CA MET A 1 30.63 1.86 -13.02
C MET A 1 29.27 1.64 -13.67
N SER A 2 29.12 0.68 -14.59
CA SER A 2 27.90 0.53 -15.43
C SER A 2 26.92 -0.57 -14.95
N TRP A 3 27.15 -1.19 -13.80
CA TRP A 3 26.42 -2.39 -13.39
C TRP A 3 24.95 -2.10 -13.10
N ILE A 4 24.65 -1.01 -12.39
CA ILE A 4 23.26 -0.61 -12.08
C ILE A 4 22.45 -0.35 -13.36
N GLN A 5 23.05 0.37 -14.32
CA GLN A 5 22.42 0.62 -15.62
C GLN A 5 22.17 -0.68 -16.38
N LYS A 6 23.14 -1.59 -16.43
CA LYS A 6 22.97 -2.89 -17.09
C LYS A 6 21.88 -3.75 -16.45
N LEU A 7 21.75 -3.72 -15.12
CA LEU A 7 20.69 -4.42 -14.40
C LEU A 7 19.31 -3.83 -14.73
N TYR A 8 19.19 -2.50 -14.77
CA TYR A 8 17.97 -1.82 -15.20
C TYR A 8 17.59 -2.16 -16.65
N GLU A 9 18.55 -2.05 -17.58
CA GLU A 9 18.33 -2.41 -18.99
C GLU A 9 17.92 -3.89 -19.14
N THR A 10 18.51 -4.78 -18.36
CA THR A 10 18.14 -6.21 -18.37
C THR A 10 16.70 -6.41 -17.90
N TYR A 11 16.29 -5.72 -16.82
CA TYR A 11 14.92 -5.78 -16.33
C TYR A 11 13.92 -5.32 -17.40
N GLU A 12 14.15 -4.17 -18.04
CA GLU A 12 13.28 -3.61 -19.08
C GLU A 12 13.15 -4.54 -20.29
N GLN A 13 14.22 -5.27 -20.66
CA GLN A 13 14.19 -6.22 -21.77
C GLN A 13 13.50 -7.55 -21.40
N CYS A 14 13.57 -7.97 -20.14
CA CYS A 14 12.95 -9.21 -19.68
C CYS A 14 11.48 -9.06 -19.30
N GLN A 15 11.04 -7.86 -18.91
CA GLN A 15 9.66 -7.62 -18.48
C GLN A 15 8.67 -7.97 -19.60
N GLY A 16 7.72 -8.86 -19.31
CA GLY A 16 6.73 -9.36 -20.27
C GLY A 16 7.26 -10.41 -21.27
N HIS A 17 8.54 -10.77 -21.18
CA HIS A 17 9.20 -11.80 -21.99
C HIS A 17 9.84 -12.88 -21.11
N GLU A 18 9.29 -13.08 -19.91
CA GLU A 18 9.79 -14.06 -18.96
C GLU A 18 9.65 -15.49 -19.52
N PRO A 19 10.62 -16.39 -19.24
CA PRO A 19 10.50 -17.80 -19.64
C PRO A 19 9.21 -18.44 -19.14
N GLU A 20 8.63 -19.33 -19.94
CA GLU A 20 7.44 -20.07 -19.55
C GLU A 20 7.68 -20.86 -18.25
N GLY A 21 6.80 -20.68 -17.27
CA GLY A 21 6.89 -21.30 -15.94
C GLY A 21 7.77 -20.55 -14.92
N SER A 22 8.35 -19.41 -15.30
CA SER A 22 9.03 -18.52 -14.33
C SER A 22 8.05 -17.56 -13.66
N GLU A 23 8.39 -17.08 -12.46
CA GLU A 23 7.63 -16.02 -11.80
C GLU A 23 7.74 -14.72 -12.60
N PRO A 24 6.62 -14.03 -12.90
CA PRO A 24 6.64 -12.78 -13.65
C PRO A 24 7.39 -11.70 -12.88
N LEU A 25 8.10 -10.84 -13.61
CA LEU A 25 8.78 -9.71 -12.98
C LEU A 25 7.74 -8.73 -12.42
N LEU A 26 7.87 -8.41 -11.14
CA LEU A 26 7.06 -7.40 -10.50
C LEU A 26 7.24 -6.06 -11.20
N PRO A 27 6.18 -5.30 -11.49
CA PRO A 27 6.32 -3.94 -11.99
C PRO A 27 7.14 -3.07 -11.03
N ILE A 28 7.77 -2.02 -11.56
CA ILE A 28 8.52 -1.05 -10.76
C ILE A 28 7.63 -0.51 -9.62
N SER A 29 8.20 -0.37 -8.43
CA SER A 29 7.51 0.11 -7.22
C SER A 29 6.32 -0.76 -6.79
N HIS A 30 6.42 -2.07 -6.99
CA HIS A 30 5.47 -3.05 -6.44
C HIS A 30 6.16 -4.08 -5.56
N THR A 31 5.40 -4.66 -4.65
CA THR A 31 5.86 -5.73 -3.75
C THR A 31 4.75 -6.74 -3.52
N TYR A 32 5.14 -7.97 -3.15
CA TYR A 32 4.19 -8.97 -2.70
C TYR A 32 3.74 -8.69 -1.27
N GLN A 33 2.44 -8.85 -1.03
CA GLN A 33 1.86 -8.80 0.30
C GLN A 33 0.82 -9.89 0.49
N GLN A 34 0.72 -10.40 1.72
CA GLN A 34 -0.27 -11.41 2.09
C GLN A 34 -1.59 -10.73 2.47
N ALA A 35 -2.56 -10.75 1.55
CA ALA A 35 -3.91 -10.26 1.76
C ALA A 35 -4.76 -11.31 2.49
N HIS A 36 -5.61 -10.83 3.40
CA HIS A 36 -6.46 -11.70 4.24
C HIS A 36 -7.94 -11.34 4.15
N VAL A 37 -8.24 -10.05 4.00
CA VAL A 37 -9.59 -9.52 3.88
C VAL A 37 -9.62 -8.66 2.63
N GLU A 38 -10.62 -8.87 1.81
CA GLU A 38 -10.94 -8.02 0.66
C GLU A 38 -12.16 -7.18 1.00
N VAL A 39 -12.10 -5.89 0.69
CA VAL A 39 -13.21 -4.94 0.83
C VAL A 39 -13.59 -4.44 -0.56
N THR A 40 -14.86 -4.58 -0.92
CA THR A 40 -15.41 -4.10 -2.19
C THR A 40 -16.15 -2.79 -1.96
N LEU A 41 -15.75 -1.77 -2.72
CA LEU A 41 -16.34 -0.43 -2.72
C LEU A 41 -16.92 -0.13 -4.10
N ASP A 42 -17.94 0.72 -4.18
CA ASP A 42 -18.27 1.38 -5.45
C ASP A 42 -17.38 2.60 -5.74
N ALA A 43 -17.62 3.23 -6.88
CA ALA A 43 -16.86 4.39 -7.35
C ALA A 43 -16.99 5.62 -6.43
N GLN A 44 -17.98 5.65 -5.53
CA GLN A 44 -18.20 6.72 -4.56
C GLN A 44 -17.58 6.40 -3.19
N GLY A 45 -16.94 5.24 -3.04
CA GLY A 45 -16.41 4.76 -1.76
C GLY A 45 -17.48 4.15 -0.85
N THR A 46 -18.67 3.84 -1.38
CA THR A 46 -19.70 3.18 -0.57
C THR A 46 -19.37 1.69 -0.43
N PHE A 47 -19.37 1.22 0.80
CA PHE A 47 -19.20 -0.19 1.13
C PHE A 47 -20.23 -1.08 0.42
N LYS A 48 -19.76 -2.15 -0.23
CA LYS A 48 -20.63 -3.18 -0.82
C LYS A 48 -20.52 -4.50 -0.07
N SER A 49 -19.30 -4.96 0.18
CA SER A 49 -19.04 -6.25 0.83
C SER A 49 -17.64 -6.31 1.40
N ALA A 50 -17.44 -7.19 2.37
CA ALA A 50 -16.14 -7.62 2.82
C ALA A 50 -16.12 -9.15 2.94
N GLN A 51 -15.02 -9.77 2.56
CA GLN A 51 -14.86 -11.22 2.64
C GLN A 51 -13.47 -11.61 3.13
N PHE A 52 -13.42 -12.69 3.89
CA PHE A 52 -12.18 -13.34 4.27
C PHE A 52 -11.72 -14.23 3.11
N ILE A 53 -10.56 -13.93 2.55
CA ILE A 53 -9.99 -14.63 1.38
C ILE A 53 -8.87 -15.61 1.76
N GLY A 54 -8.60 -15.80 3.06
CA GLY A 54 -7.52 -16.69 3.52
C GLY A 54 -6.17 -16.00 3.56
N LYS A 55 -5.12 -16.66 3.09
CA LYS A 55 -3.80 -16.07 2.88
C LYS A 55 -3.51 -16.11 1.40
N GLN A 56 -3.68 -14.96 0.75
CA GLN A 56 -3.44 -14.84 -0.68
C GLN A 56 -2.31 -13.86 -0.93
N GLU A 57 -1.32 -14.29 -1.71
CA GLU A 57 -0.26 -13.41 -2.16
C GLU A 57 -0.81 -12.45 -3.22
N THR A 58 -0.56 -11.16 -3.06
CA THR A 58 -1.07 -10.11 -3.92
C THR A 58 0.02 -9.08 -4.18
N VAL A 59 0.10 -8.63 -5.43
CA VAL A 59 1.00 -7.56 -5.84
C VAL A 59 0.36 -6.22 -5.51
N ILE A 60 1.05 -5.40 -4.71
CA ILE A 60 0.58 -4.06 -4.33
C ILE A 60 1.63 -2.99 -4.66
N PRO A 61 1.21 -1.75 -4.98
CA PRO A 61 2.15 -0.65 -5.11
C PRO A 61 2.78 -0.33 -3.75
N ALA A 62 4.07 -0.03 -3.76
CA ALA A 62 4.84 0.30 -2.56
C ALA A 62 5.95 1.30 -2.88
N THR A 63 6.13 2.27 -2.00
CA THR A 63 7.36 3.07 -1.93
C THR A 63 8.48 2.22 -1.31
N GLU A 64 9.74 2.59 -1.56
CA GLU A 64 10.90 1.93 -0.94
C GLU A 64 10.78 1.89 0.61
N GLU A 65 10.34 3.00 1.21
CA GLU A 65 10.13 3.09 2.66
C GLU A 65 9.05 2.11 3.16
N SER A 66 7.93 2.00 2.42
CA SER A 66 6.84 1.09 2.79
C SER A 66 7.20 -0.38 2.56
N ALA A 67 7.95 -0.70 1.50
CA ALA A 67 8.42 -2.05 1.20
C ALA A 67 9.44 -2.54 2.23
N GLY A 68 10.32 -1.65 2.71
CA GLY A 68 11.31 -1.95 3.74
C GLY A 68 10.82 -1.82 5.19
N ARG A 69 9.52 -1.58 5.41
CA ARG A 69 9.03 -1.22 6.75
C ARG A 69 9.11 -2.41 7.72
N THR A 70 9.76 -2.20 8.85
CA THR A 70 9.79 -3.15 9.96
C THR A 70 8.89 -2.67 11.10
N ASN A 71 9.15 -1.47 11.64
CA ASN A 71 8.43 -0.88 12.77
C ASN A 71 8.12 0.62 12.62
N ALA A 72 8.36 1.20 11.44
CA ALA A 72 8.10 2.62 11.17
C ALA A 72 6.73 2.85 10.51
N CYS A 73 6.15 4.03 10.70
CA CYS A 73 4.96 4.45 9.97
C CYS A 73 5.33 4.69 8.50
N ALA A 74 5.01 3.72 7.63
CA ALA A 74 5.13 3.82 6.19
C ALA A 74 3.92 3.09 5.56
N PRO A 75 2.79 3.79 5.36
CA PRO A 75 1.55 3.17 4.90
C PRO A 75 1.62 2.74 3.42
N HIS A 76 0.89 1.68 3.06
CA HIS A 76 0.52 1.32 1.69
C HIS A 76 -0.90 1.84 1.42
N PRO A 77 -1.09 2.99 0.74
CA PRO A 77 -2.36 3.71 0.76
C PRO A 77 -3.58 2.96 0.22
N LEU A 78 -3.40 1.91 -0.58
CA LEU A 78 -4.51 1.14 -1.15
C LEU A 78 -4.79 -0.18 -0.41
N CYS A 79 -3.75 -0.83 0.12
CA CYS A 79 -3.83 -2.20 0.63
C CYS A 79 -2.90 -2.35 1.84
N ASP A 80 -3.38 -2.02 3.04
CA ASP A 80 -2.59 -2.10 4.27
C ASP A 80 -3.24 -2.94 5.37
N LYS A 81 -2.48 -3.20 6.43
CA LYS A 81 -2.95 -3.80 7.67
C LYS A 81 -4.00 -2.90 8.30
N VAL A 82 -4.98 -3.52 8.95
CA VAL A 82 -6.11 -2.85 9.62
C VAL A 82 -5.67 -1.70 10.54
N GLN A 83 -4.52 -1.83 11.24
CA GLN A 83 -3.98 -0.77 12.11
C GLN A 83 -3.65 0.56 11.39
N TYR A 84 -3.47 0.53 10.06
CA TYR A 84 -3.27 1.72 9.25
C TYR A 84 -4.60 2.26 8.71
N CYS A 85 -5.51 1.37 8.27
CA CYS A 85 -6.72 1.78 7.56
C CYS A 85 -7.89 2.17 8.47
N ALA A 86 -7.96 1.62 9.69
CA ALA A 86 -9.10 1.83 10.59
C ALA A 86 -8.83 2.99 11.56
N ALA A 87 -9.65 4.05 11.46
CA ALA A 87 -9.59 5.22 12.35
C ALA A 87 -9.87 4.86 13.82
N ASP A 88 -10.78 3.91 14.02
CA ASP A 88 -11.27 3.41 15.31
C ASP A 88 -10.52 2.17 15.80
N TYR A 89 -9.36 1.83 15.20
CA TYR A 89 -8.60 0.62 15.50
C TYR A 89 -8.37 0.38 17.01
N SER A 90 -8.03 1.44 17.74
CA SER A 90 -7.77 1.37 19.19
C SER A 90 -9.04 1.11 20.01
N GLU A 91 -10.19 1.59 19.55
CA GLU A 91 -11.49 1.47 20.24
C GLU A 91 -12.01 0.02 20.17
N TRP A 92 -11.68 -0.70 19.09
CA TRP A 92 -12.08 -2.08 18.86
C TRP A 92 -11.04 -3.13 19.29
N GLY A 93 -10.18 -2.79 20.26
CA GLY A 93 -9.23 -3.73 20.86
C GLY A 93 -7.92 -3.94 20.07
N GLY A 94 -7.58 -3.00 19.19
CA GLY A 94 -6.30 -2.95 18.51
C GLY A 94 -5.14 -2.86 19.51
N LYS A 95 -4.26 -3.87 19.51
CA LYS A 95 -3.11 -3.95 20.44
C LYS A 95 -1.83 -3.31 19.92
N LYS A 96 -1.76 -3.06 18.61
CA LYS A 96 -0.59 -2.45 17.96
C LYS A 96 -0.77 -0.94 17.87
N THR A 97 0.32 -0.23 17.60
CA THR A 97 0.25 1.21 17.36
C THR A 97 -0.61 1.49 16.12
N PRO A 98 -1.68 2.31 16.22
CA PRO A 98 -2.42 2.77 15.07
C PRO A 98 -1.56 3.76 14.26
N PHE A 99 -1.69 3.69 12.94
CA PHE A 99 -0.98 4.57 12.01
C PHE A 99 -1.95 5.24 11.01
N TYR A 100 -3.23 5.32 11.39
CA TYR A 100 -4.26 6.02 10.62
C TYR A 100 -3.99 7.52 10.55
N THR A 101 -3.75 8.15 11.70
CA THR A 101 -3.39 9.57 11.82
C THR A 101 -1.88 9.79 11.81
N ASP A 102 -1.46 11.04 11.63
CA ASP A 102 -0.07 11.47 11.72
C ASP A 102 0.56 11.07 13.06
N TYR A 103 1.85 10.73 13.01
CA TYR A 103 2.58 10.17 14.13
C TYR A 103 3.95 10.86 14.29
N LYS A 104 4.32 11.15 15.52
CA LYS A 104 5.65 11.67 15.86
C LYS A 104 6.61 10.51 16.11
N ASN A 105 7.62 10.37 15.26
CA ASN A 105 8.59 9.29 15.38
C ASN A 105 9.55 9.48 16.57
N LYS A 106 10.41 8.49 16.82
CA LYS A 106 11.40 8.51 17.92
C LYS A 106 12.41 9.67 17.83
N LYS A 107 12.62 10.23 16.64
CA LYS A 107 13.49 11.40 16.40
C LYS A 107 12.75 12.73 16.59
N GLY A 108 11.45 12.67 16.87
CA GLY A 108 10.60 13.84 17.04
C GLY A 108 10.09 14.44 15.73
N GLU A 109 10.26 13.75 14.60
CA GLU A 109 9.78 14.20 13.29
C GLU A 109 8.33 13.78 13.10
N MET A 110 7.53 14.63 12.45
CA MET A 110 6.16 14.29 12.08
C MET A 110 6.18 13.40 10.83
N VAL A 111 5.56 12.24 10.93
CA VAL A 111 5.38 11.29 9.83
C VAL A 111 3.90 11.24 9.49
N LYS A 112 3.60 11.32 8.19
CA LYS A 112 2.22 11.27 7.69
C LYS A 112 1.59 9.91 8.00
N GLY A 113 0.38 9.94 8.53
CA GLY A 113 -0.46 8.76 8.70
C GLY A 113 -1.03 8.30 7.36
N TYR A 114 -1.77 7.19 7.41
CA TYR A 114 -2.45 6.63 6.24
C TYR A 114 -3.42 7.63 5.59
N GLU A 115 -4.28 8.30 6.37
CA GLU A 115 -5.29 9.24 5.86
C GLU A 115 -4.63 10.44 5.18
N THR A 116 -3.64 11.06 5.83
CA THR A 116 -2.91 12.22 5.29
C THR A 116 -2.14 11.87 4.02
N LEU A 117 -1.52 10.69 3.97
CA LEU A 117 -0.80 10.22 2.80
C LEU A 117 -1.75 10.00 1.62
N LEU A 118 -2.84 9.26 1.82
CA LEU A 118 -3.83 8.99 0.78
C LEU A 118 -4.52 10.28 0.30
N SER A 119 -4.80 11.21 1.21
CA SER A 119 -5.31 12.55 0.88
C SER A 119 -4.37 13.31 -0.03
N SER A 120 -3.06 13.26 0.23
CA SER A 120 -2.07 13.92 -0.62
C SER A 120 -1.98 13.33 -2.03
N TRP A 121 -2.23 12.02 -2.18
CA TRP A 121 -2.31 11.37 -3.49
C TRP A 121 -3.53 11.86 -4.28
N CYS A 122 -4.69 11.92 -3.62
CA CYS A 122 -5.93 12.39 -4.24
C CYS A 122 -5.89 13.88 -4.58
N ALA A 123 -5.11 14.68 -3.85
CA ALA A 123 -4.87 16.09 -4.15
C ALA A 123 -3.82 16.32 -5.27
N SER A 124 -3.08 15.28 -5.68
CA SER A 124 -2.00 15.42 -6.67
C SER A 124 -2.54 15.52 -8.11
N PRO A 125 -1.71 16.01 -9.07
CA PRO A 125 -2.04 15.96 -10.50
C PRO A 125 -2.22 14.53 -11.05
N HIS A 126 -1.70 13.52 -10.34
CA HIS A 126 -1.74 12.11 -10.72
C HIS A 126 -2.82 11.33 -9.96
N ARG A 127 -3.82 12.03 -9.40
CA ARG A 127 -4.93 11.41 -8.67
C ARG A 127 -5.65 10.36 -9.53
N HIS A 128 -6.21 9.37 -8.86
CA HIS A 128 -6.88 8.25 -9.51
C HIS A 128 -8.23 7.99 -8.84
N PRO A 129 -9.34 7.79 -9.59
CA PRO A 129 -10.68 7.60 -9.01
C PRO A 129 -10.78 6.48 -7.97
N LYS A 130 -10.01 5.39 -8.15
CA LYS A 130 -9.93 4.30 -7.17
C LYS A 130 -9.35 4.76 -5.82
N ALA A 131 -8.32 5.60 -5.83
CA ALA A 131 -7.74 6.12 -4.59
C ALA A 131 -8.71 7.06 -3.88
N GLU A 132 -9.46 7.87 -4.64
CA GLU A 132 -10.51 8.74 -4.10
C GLU A 132 -11.64 7.94 -3.45
N ALA A 133 -12.09 6.85 -4.08
CA ALA A 133 -13.08 5.95 -3.50
C ALA A 133 -12.60 5.31 -2.19
N VAL A 134 -11.33 4.88 -2.12
CA VAL A 134 -10.74 4.36 -0.88
C VAL A 134 -10.68 5.46 0.18
N LEU A 135 -10.27 6.68 -0.16
CA LEU A 135 -10.22 7.80 0.76
C LEU A 135 -11.60 8.17 1.32
N ALA A 136 -12.63 8.13 0.46
CA ALA A 136 -14.01 8.38 0.87
C ALA A 136 -14.54 7.31 1.83
N TYR A 137 -14.10 6.05 1.67
CA TYR A 137 -14.51 4.95 2.54
C TYR A 137 -13.84 4.97 3.92
N VAL A 138 -12.55 5.31 3.98
CA VAL A 138 -11.79 5.22 5.24
C VAL A 138 -12.01 6.42 6.17
N ARG A 139 -12.63 7.49 5.67
CA ARG A 139 -13.01 8.69 6.41
C ARG A 139 -14.38 8.57 7.04
#